data_AF-A0A7V6YTG5-F1
#
_entry.id   AF-A0A7V6YTG5-F1
#
_cell.length_a   1.000
_cell.length_b   1.000
_cell.length_c   1.000
_cell.angle_alpha   90.00
_cell.angle_beta   90.00
_cell.angle_gamma   90.00
#
_symmetry.space_group_name_H-M   'P 1'
#
loop_
_entity.id
_entity.type
_entity.pdbx_description
1 polymer ?
#
loop_
_entity_poly.entity_id
_entity_poly.type
_entity_poly.pdbx_seq_one_letter_code
_entity_poly.pdbx_strand_id
1 'polypeptide(L)'
;MNKLATNIKFFREQEDLTQKELAEKLGVSRSVVAKWENETVLPDLEALIILSKYFQVSLDYLVGLPHLKNEMLLEMNQIYKTNDESNLKLFEVVDYLYKNTRLQECLHKFIDLPLKERRIIEKIFNVAVDEFYKRK
;
A
#
# COMPACT_ATOMS: atom_id res chain seq x y z
N MET A 1 3.73 18.75 11.75
CA MET A 1 4.05 17.33 11.66
C MET A 1 4.66 17.07 10.30
N ASN A 2 5.92 16.68 10.32
CA ASN A 2 6.65 16.20 9.16
C ASN A 2 6.12 14.80 8.78
N LYS A 3 5.65 14.68 7.54
CA LYS A 3 5.12 13.41 6.99
C LYS A 3 6.14 12.29 7.05
N LEU A 4 7.43 12.58 6.80
CA LEU A 4 8.50 11.59 6.85
C LEU A 4 8.63 10.93 8.23
N ALA A 5 8.68 11.73 9.30
CA ALA A 5 8.81 11.22 10.66
C ALA A 5 7.60 10.34 11.06
N THR A 6 6.41 10.78 10.66
CA THR A 6 5.16 10.02 10.88
C THR A 6 5.17 8.70 10.11
N ASN A 7 5.63 8.71 8.86
CA ASN A 7 5.70 7.53 8.02
C ASN A 7 6.75 6.52 8.50
N ILE A 8 7.94 6.96 8.92
CA ILE A 8 8.97 6.08 9.51
C ILE A 8 8.39 5.34 10.73
N LYS A 9 7.73 6.09 11.62
CA LYS A 9 7.08 5.53 12.79
C LYS A 9 5.98 4.53 12.41
N PHE A 10 5.14 4.90 11.44
CA PHE A 10 4.05 4.05 10.95
C PHE A 10 4.56 2.73 10.40
N PHE A 11 5.52 2.73 9.46
CA PHE A 11 6.04 1.49 8.88
C PHE A 11 6.75 0.61 9.92
N ARG A 12 7.50 1.24 10.85
CA ARG A 12 8.09 0.51 11.97
C ARG A 12 7.03 -0.24 12.79
N GLU A 13 5.92 0.43 13.10
CA GLU A 13 4.83 -0.13 13.89
C GLU A 13 4.02 -1.18 13.11
N GLN A 14 3.93 -1.08 11.77
CA GLN A 14 3.32 -2.12 10.93
C GLN A 14 4.14 -3.43 10.90
N GLU A 15 5.45 -3.35 11.12
CA GLU A 15 6.33 -4.52 11.26
C GLU A 15 6.47 -5.01 12.70
N ASP A 16 5.70 -4.46 13.65
CA ASP A 16 5.78 -4.75 15.09
C ASP A 16 7.18 -4.54 15.71
N LEU A 17 7.96 -3.60 15.17
CA LEU A 17 9.32 -3.34 15.63
C LEU A 17 9.37 -2.22 16.67
N THR A 18 10.24 -2.38 17.66
CA THR A 18 10.70 -1.29 18.51
C THR A 18 11.69 -0.38 17.77
N GLN A 19 11.89 0.85 18.25
CA GLN A 19 12.92 1.76 17.70
C GLN A 19 14.33 1.16 17.76
N LYS A 20 14.58 0.27 18.72
CA LYS A 20 15.87 -0.43 18.85
C LYS A 20 16.03 -1.47 17.75
N GLU A 21 15.01 -2.29 17.52
CA GLU A 21 15.04 -3.33 16.50
C GLU A 21 15.15 -2.75 15.09
N LEU A 22 14.39 -1.68 14.78
CA LEU A 22 14.56 -0.99 13.50
C LEU A 22 15.99 -0.45 13.36
N ALA A 23 16.55 0.17 14.40
CA ALA A 23 17.91 0.68 14.34
C ALA A 23 18.94 -0.43 14.07
N GLU A 24 18.79 -1.59 14.69
CA GLU A 24 19.62 -2.77 14.45
C GLU A 24 19.50 -3.26 13.00
N LYS A 25 18.29 -3.27 12.42
CA LYS A 25 18.08 -3.64 11.01
C LYS A 25 18.72 -2.66 10.03
N LEU A 26 18.72 -1.37 10.34
CA LEU A 26 19.27 -0.32 9.49
C LEU A 26 20.76 -0.05 9.74
N GLY A 27 21.38 -0.71 10.74
CA GLY A 27 22.79 -0.49 11.09
C GLY A 27 23.07 0.88 11.74
N VAL A 28 22.07 1.48 12.40
CA VAL A 28 22.17 2.78 13.08
C VAL A 28 21.90 2.66 14.58
N SER A 29 22.08 3.73 15.35
CA SER A 29 21.75 3.71 16.78
C SER A 29 20.26 3.94 17.04
N ARG A 30 19.71 3.36 18.12
CA ARG A 30 18.32 3.60 18.56
C ARG A 30 18.01 5.09 18.76
N SER A 31 19.01 5.89 19.17
CA SER A 31 18.85 7.34 19.31
C SER A 31 18.62 8.03 17.97
N VAL A 32 19.25 7.57 16.89
CA VAL A 32 19.08 8.12 15.54
C VAL A 32 17.63 7.91 15.07
N VAL A 33 17.09 6.69 15.18
CA VAL A 33 15.69 6.40 14.85
C VAL A 33 14.73 7.25 15.67
N ALA A 34 14.96 7.35 16.99
CA ALA A 34 14.12 8.19 17.85
C ALA A 34 14.17 9.68 17.45
N LYS A 35 15.33 10.17 17.00
CA LYS A 35 15.46 11.56 16.53
C LYS A 35 14.70 11.80 15.23
N TRP A 36 14.71 10.84 14.31
CA TRP A 36 13.95 10.88 13.06
C TRP A 36 12.44 10.92 13.33
N GLU A 37 11.93 10.01 14.18
CA GLU A 37 10.49 9.91 14.50
C GLU A 37 9.97 11.12 15.28
N ASN A 38 10.83 11.80 16.05
CA ASN A 38 10.48 12.98 16.82
C ASN A 38 10.76 14.31 16.07
N GLU A 39 11.08 14.26 14.77
CA GLU A 39 11.34 15.45 13.94
C GLU A 39 12.54 16.30 14.39
N THR A 40 13.39 15.79 15.29
CA THR A 40 14.53 16.54 15.84
C THR A 40 15.75 16.55 14.90
N VAL A 41 15.88 15.52 14.07
CA VAL A 41 16.93 15.39 13.04
C VAL A 41 16.29 14.75 11.82
N LEU A 42 16.66 15.21 10.63
CA LEU A 42 16.24 14.60 9.36
C LEU A 42 17.19 13.46 8.97
N PRO A 43 16.69 12.34 8.43
CA PRO A 43 17.53 11.37 7.74
C PRO A 43 18.21 12.04 6.54
N ASP A 44 19.48 11.70 6.32
CA ASP A 44 20.18 12.09 5.10
C ASP A 44 19.76 11.22 3.90
N LEU A 45 20.29 11.51 2.71
CA LEU A 45 19.94 10.79 1.49
C LEU A 45 20.24 9.28 1.59
N GLU A 46 21.35 8.90 2.21
CA GLU A 46 21.73 7.50 2.36
C GLU A 46 20.76 6.76 3.29
N ALA A 47 20.43 7.35 4.44
CA ALA A 47 19.42 6.83 5.36
C ALA A 47 18.04 6.73 4.69
N LEU A 48 17.65 7.72 3.89
CA LEU A 48 16.40 7.70 3.13
C LEU A 48 16.34 6.53 2.14
N ILE A 49 17.42 6.27 1.40
CA ILE A 49 17.52 5.13 0.47
C ILE A 49 17.46 3.79 1.23
N ILE A 50 18.12 3.71 2.38
CA ILE A 50 18.10 2.50 3.21
C ILE A 50 16.70 2.25 3.75
N LEU A 51 16.04 3.28 4.29
CA LEU A 51 14.66 3.20 4.79
C LEU A 51 13.69 2.80 3.70
N SER A 52 13.78 3.40 2.50
CA SER A 52 12.88 3.09 1.39
C SER A 52 13.04 1.64 0.92
N LYS A 53 14.28 1.15 0.83
CA LYS A 53 14.57 -0.26 0.50
C LYS A 53 14.10 -1.22 1.59
N TYR A 54 14.31 -0.86 2.86
CA TYR A 54 13.95 -1.69 3.99
C TYR A 54 12.42 -1.88 4.05
N PHE A 55 11.66 -0.79 4.00
CA PHE A 55 10.20 -0.83 4.01
C PHE A 55 9.57 -1.20 2.66
N GLN A 56 10.38 -1.39 1.61
CA GLN A 56 9.93 -1.72 0.24
C GLN A 56 8.91 -0.71 -0.32
N VAL A 57 9.20 0.58 -0.13
CA VAL A 57 8.40 1.70 -0.64
C VAL A 57 9.28 2.64 -1.47
N SER A 58 8.70 3.42 -2.38
CA SER A 58 9.46 4.52 -3.00
C SER A 58 9.86 5.58 -1.98
N LEU A 59 10.89 6.34 -2.36
CA LEU A 59 11.31 7.51 -1.61
C LEU A 59 10.19 8.54 -1.49
N ASP A 60 9.43 8.76 -2.58
CA ASP A 60 8.32 9.71 -2.61
C ASP A 60 7.24 9.36 -1.59
N TYR A 61 6.87 8.07 -1.49
CA TYR A 61 5.94 7.62 -0.45
C TYR A 61 6.49 7.86 0.95
N LEU A 62 7.76 7.49 1.16
CA LEU A 62 8.41 7.59 2.47
C LEU A 62 8.42 9.04 2.97
N VAL A 63 8.74 10.00 2.11
CA VAL A 63 8.77 11.43 2.48
C VAL A 63 7.38 12.10 2.46
N GLY A 64 6.34 11.36 2.06
CA GLY A 64 4.96 11.82 2.04
C GLY A 64 4.62 12.76 0.88
N LEU A 65 5.37 12.65 -0.22
CA LEU A 65 5.00 13.30 -1.47
C LEU A 65 3.81 12.55 -2.09
N PRO A 66 2.88 13.28 -2.74
CA PRO A 66 1.78 12.64 -3.44
C PRO A 66 2.33 11.81 -4.58
N HIS A 67 2.09 10.50 -4.55
CA HIS A 67 2.36 9.62 -5.68
C HIS A 67 1.63 10.12 -6.91
N LEU A 68 2.34 10.17 -8.03
CA LEU A 68 1.68 10.17 -9.32
C LEU A 68 0.99 8.81 -9.48
N LYS A 69 -0.29 8.82 -9.87
CA LYS A 69 -1.22 7.66 -9.94
C LYS A 69 -0.64 6.35 -10.50
N ASN A 70 0.40 6.42 -11.34
CA ASN A 70 1.02 5.26 -11.97
C ASN A 70 2.03 4.53 -11.05
N GLU A 71 2.60 5.20 -10.05
CA GLU A 71 3.62 4.62 -9.17
C GLU A 71 3.03 3.68 -8.12
N MET A 72 1.85 4.01 -7.59
CA MET A 72 1.11 3.12 -6.67
C MET A 72 0.81 1.77 -7.32
N LEU A 73 0.52 1.74 -8.62
CA LEU A 73 0.25 0.51 -9.37
C LEU A 73 1.50 -0.33 -9.61
N LEU A 74 2.66 0.32 -9.83
CA LEU A 74 3.94 -0.37 -9.92
C LEU A 74 4.36 -0.98 -8.58
N GLU A 75 4.15 -0.26 -7.48
CA GLU A 75 4.51 -0.75 -6.13
C GLU A 75 3.60 -1.90 -5.68
N MET A 76 2.31 -1.85 -5.96
CA MET A 76 1.40 -2.97 -5.71
C MET A 76 1.86 -4.24 -6.44
N ASN A 77 2.30 -4.13 -7.70
CA ASN A 77 2.87 -5.27 -8.45
C ASN A 77 4.15 -5.84 -7.80
N GLN A 78 4.94 -5.02 -7.11
CA GLN A 78 6.16 -5.47 -6.42
C GLN A 78 5.86 -6.17 -5.09
N ILE A 79 4.81 -5.75 -4.38
CA ILE A 79 4.36 -6.37 -3.11
C ILE A 79 3.73 -7.75 -3.34
N TYR A 80 3.01 -7.95 -4.45
CA TYR A 80 2.31 -9.21 -4.75
C TYR A 80 3.16 -10.31 -5.43
N LYS A 81 4.50 -10.17 -5.50
CA LYS A 81 5.50 -11.14 -6.04
C LYS A 81 4.89 -12.43 -6.62
N THR A 82 4.48 -12.42 -7.88
CA THR A 82 4.31 -13.63 -8.71
C THR A 82 4.43 -13.28 -10.19
N ASN A 83 5.28 -14.01 -10.92
CA ASN A 83 5.50 -13.90 -12.37
C ASN A 83 4.40 -14.66 -13.13
N ASP A 84 3.20 -14.11 -13.24
CA ASP A 84 2.13 -14.80 -13.98
C ASP A 84 1.15 -13.81 -14.65
N GLU A 85 0.53 -14.24 -15.75
CA GLU A 85 -0.41 -13.44 -16.58
C GLU A 85 -1.55 -12.78 -15.79
N SER A 86 -1.81 -13.23 -14.56
CA SER A 86 -2.77 -12.68 -13.60
C SER A 86 -2.57 -11.19 -13.30
N ASN A 87 -1.33 -10.67 -13.39
CA ASN A 87 -1.05 -9.26 -13.08
C ASN A 87 -1.56 -8.30 -14.17
N LEU A 88 -1.57 -8.73 -15.45
CA LEU A 88 -2.12 -7.91 -16.54
C LEU A 88 -3.64 -7.76 -16.40
N LYS A 89 -4.34 -8.84 -16.06
CA LYS A 89 -5.79 -8.81 -15.82
C LYS A 89 -6.15 -7.95 -14.62
N LEU A 90 -5.35 -7.98 -13.55
CA LEU A 90 -5.56 -7.12 -12.39
C LEU A 90 -5.38 -5.64 -12.77
N PHE A 91 -4.36 -5.32 -13.57
CA PHE A 91 -4.15 -3.96 -14.05
C PHE A 91 -5.33 -3.45 -14.90
N GLU A 92 -5.87 -4.29 -15.79
CA GLU A 92 -7.06 -3.97 -16.59
C GLU A 92 -8.30 -3.69 -15.71
N VAL A 93 -8.51 -4.51 -14.67
CA VAL A 93 -9.59 -4.30 -13.69
C VAL A 93 -9.40 -2.97 -12.97
N VAL A 94 -8.17 -2.70 -12.50
CA VAL A 94 -7.89 -1.47 -11.75
C VAL A 94 -8.02 -0.22 -12.63
N ASP A 95 -7.51 -0.23 -13.86
CA ASP A 95 -7.69 0.85 -14.84
C ASP A 95 -9.18 1.09 -15.14
N TYR A 96 -9.96 0.01 -15.32
CA TYR A 96 -11.41 0.12 -15.50
C TYR A 96 -12.10 0.75 -14.28
N LEU A 97 -11.74 0.36 -13.06
CA LEU A 97 -12.30 0.94 -11.85
C LEU A 97 -11.95 2.43 -11.71
N TYR A 98 -10.72 2.83 -12.03
CA TYR A 98 -10.30 4.23 -12.01
C TYR A 98 -11.10 5.11 -12.98
N LYS A 99 -11.52 4.55 -14.12
CA LYS A 99 -12.36 5.24 -15.11
C LYS A 99 -13.84 5.31 -14.71
N ASN A 100 -14.28 4.54 -13.70
CA ASN A 100 -15.69 4.39 -13.32
C ASN A 100 -15.94 4.79 -11.86
N THR A 101 -15.98 6.10 -11.57
CA THR A 101 -16.09 6.66 -10.22
C THR A 101 -17.26 6.10 -9.39
N ARG A 102 -18.44 5.92 -10.00
CA ARG A 102 -19.61 5.36 -9.28
C ARG A 102 -19.38 3.93 -8.78
N LEU A 103 -18.73 3.09 -9.59
CA LEU A 103 -18.44 1.71 -9.20
C LEU A 103 -17.40 1.69 -8.08
N GLN A 104 -16.38 2.55 -8.16
CA GLN A 104 -15.40 2.73 -7.10
C GLN A 104 -16.06 3.11 -5.75
N GLU A 105 -16.97 4.08 -5.75
CA GLU A 105 -17.71 4.48 -4.54
C GLU A 105 -18.56 3.35 -3.96
N CYS A 106 -19.20 2.56 -4.82
CA CYS A 106 -19.94 1.37 -4.40
C CYS A 106 -19.02 0.32 -3.76
N LEU A 107 -17.82 0.11 -4.31
CA LEU A 107 -16.85 -0.84 -3.76
C LEU A 107 -16.29 -0.37 -2.41
N HIS A 108 -16.03 0.93 -2.24
CA HIS A 108 -15.63 1.48 -0.93
C HIS A 108 -16.70 1.19 0.13
N LYS A 109 -17.97 1.49 -0.16
CA LYS A 109 -19.08 1.18 0.76
C LYS A 109 -19.23 -0.31 1.02
N PHE A 110 -18.98 -1.15 0.00
CA PHE A 110 -19.05 -2.59 0.12
C PHE A 110 -18.00 -3.14 1.09
N ILE A 111 -16.76 -2.63 1.05
CA ILE A 111 -15.67 -3.09 1.93
C ILE A 111 -16.01 -2.87 3.41
N ASP A 112 -16.73 -1.80 3.72
CA ASP A 112 -17.14 -1.44 5.09
C ASP A 112 -18.32 -2.28 5.62
N LEU A 113 -18.96 -3.11 4.78
CA LEU A 113 -20.08 -3.94 5.20
C LEU A 113 -19.64 -5.13 6.07
N PRO A 114 -20.53 -5.61 6.97
CA PRO A 114 -20.24 -6.83 7.72
C PRO A 114 -20.14 -8.04 6.77
N LEU A 115 -19.41 -9.06 7.22
CA LEU A 115 -19.00 -10.19 6.37
C LEU A 115 -20.19 -10.96 5.76
N LYS A 116 -21.32 -11.03 6.46
CA LYS A 116 -22.51 -11.76 5.97
C LYS A 116 -23.11 -11.06 4.76
N GLU A 117 -23.21 -9.74 4.81
CA GLU A 117 -23.73 -8.86 3.78
C GLU A 117 -22.80 -8.85 2.57
N ARG A 118 -21.48 -8.78 2.79
CA ARG A 118 -20.49 -8.88 1.71
C ARG A 118 -20.62 -10.18 0.93
N ARG A 119 -20.72 -11.32 1.61
CA ARG A 119 -20.89 -12.64 0.97
C ARG A 119 -22.16 -12.74 0.14
N ILE A 120 -23.25 -12.11 0.57
CA ILE A 120 -24.50 -12.08 -0.20
C ILE A 120 -24.29 -11.31 -1.50
N ILE A 121 -23.68 -10.12 -1.43
CA ILE A 121 -23.43 -9.28 -2.60
C ILE A 121 -22.45 -9.97 -3.57
N GLU A 122 -21.38 -10.57 -3.07
CA GLU A 122 -20.42 -11.35 -3.87
C GLU A 122 -21.12 -12.49 -4.62
N LYS A 123 -22.01 -13.23 -3.93
CA LYS A 123 -22.78 -14.30 -4.56
C LYS A 123 -23.68 -13.78 -5.68
N ILE A 124 -24.38 -12.67 -5.46
CA ILE A 124 -25.24 -12.04 -6.47
C ILE A 124 -24.40 -11.60 -7.67
N PHE A 125 -23.26 -10.95 -7.43
CA PHE A 125 -22.35 -10.49 -8.47
C PHE A 125 -21.84 -11.65 -9.33
N ASN A 126 -21.36 -12.72 -8.71
CA ASN A 126 -20.86 -13.90 -9.43
C ASN A 126 -21.95 -14.54 -10.29
N VAL A 127 -23.16 -14.72 -9.74
CA VAL A 127 -24.30 -15.27 -10.51
C VAL A 127 -24.62 -14.39 -11.73
N ALA A 128 -24.66 -13.07 -11.54
CA ALA A 128 -24.94 -12.14 -12.63
C ALA A 128 -23.87 -12.22 -13.73
N VAL A 129 -22.58 -12.20 -13.36
CA VAL A 129 -21.47 -12.29 -14.31
C VAL A 129 -21.51 -13.62 -15.07
N ASP A 130 -21.68 -14.74 -14.37
CA ASP A 130 -21.74 -16.08 -14.98
C ASP A 130 -22.91 -16.21 -15.98
N GLU A 131 -24.06 -15.62 -15.69
CA GLU A 131 -25.21 -15.62 -16.61
C GLU A 131 -24.89 -14.91 -17.93
N PHE A 132 -24.16 -13.79 -17.89
CA PHE A 132 -23.78 -13.07 -19.10
C PHE A 132 -22.67 -13.79 -19.89
N TYR A 133 -21.79 -14.53 -19.21
CA TYR A 133 -20.76 -15.32 -19.88
C TYR A 133 -21.30 -16.61 -20.52
N LYS A 134 -22.35 -17.23 -19.96
CA LYS A 134 -23.01 -18.42 -20.54
C LYS A 134 -23.82 -18.15 -21.81
N ARG A 135 -24.14 -16.88 -22.10
CA ARG A 135 -24.90 -16.45 -23.29
C ARG A 135 -24.01 -16.12 -24.50
N LYS A 136 -22.69 -16.13 -24.32
CA LYS A 136 -21.71 -16.06 -25.41
C LYS A 136 -21.33 -17.46 -25.86
#